data_AF-A0A7C1CCP6-F1
#
_entry.id   AF-A0A7C1CCP6-F1
#
_cell.length_a   1.000
_cell.length_b   1.000
_cell.length_c   1.000
_cell.angle_alpha   90.00
_cell.angle_beta   90.00
_cell.angle_gamma   90.00
#
_symmetry.space_group_name_H-M   'P 1'
#
loop_
_entity.id
_entity.type
_entity.pdbx_description
1 polymer ?
#
loop_
_entity_poly.entity_id
_entity_poly.type
_entity_poly.pdbx_seq_one_letter_code
_entity_poly.pdbx_strand_id
1 'polypeptide(L)'
;MSETIEFEIVRPVNPKGSSFIRYVWGAVGARNRAVLQEHKEELEELVQRIGLSIKDRIGSNKLITGKIVVYVENGKPVRIVAKDIQIWQATSTLEGEVSAELKEQG
;
A
#
# COMPACT_ATOMS: atom_id res chain seq x y z
N MET A 1 -18.14 4.94 -18.36
CA MET A 1 -17.53 6.08 -17.64
C MET A 1 -16.16 5.63 -17.14
N SER A 2 -15.11 6.42 -17.36
CA SER A 2 -13.77 6.12 -16.88
C SER A 2 -13.37 7.13 -15.79
N GLU A 3 -12.67 6.66 -14.77
CA GLU A 3 -12.13 7.50 -13.71
C GLU A 3 -10.74 7.02 -13.30
N THR A 4 -10.02 7.86 -12.59
CA THR A 4 -8.67 7.56 -12.08
C THR A 4 -8.56 7.98 -10.63
N ILE A 5 -8.13 7.05 -9.78
CA ILE A 5 -7.92 7.25 -8.35
C ILE A 5 -6.43 7.28 -8.09
N GLU A 6 -5.88 8.44 -7.72
CA GLU A 6 -4.43 8.63 -7.51
C GLU A 6 -4.10 8.98 -6.06
N PHE A 7 -3.29 8.21 -5.36
CA PHE A 7 -2.86 8.52 -3.98
C PHE A 7 -1.38 8.25 -3.77
N GLU A 8 -0.85 8.85 -2.71
CA GLU A 8 0.52 8.62 -2.27
C GLU A 8 0.55 7.72 -1.04
N ILE A 9 1.46 6.75 -1.07
CA ILE A 9 1.87 5.95 0.07
C ILE A 9 2.98 6.73 0.77
N VAL A 10 2.61 7.44 1.85
CA VAL A 10 3.54 8.34 2.56
C VAL A 10 4.31 7.62 3.67
N ARG A 11 3.83 6.46 4.12
CA ARG A 11 4.51 5.64 5.14
C ARG A 11 5.19 4.44 4.47
N PRO A 12 6.46 4.14 4.78
CA PRO A 12 7.12 2.97 4.24
C PRO A 12 6.34 1.68 4.56
N VAL A 13 5.96 0.94 3.52
CA VAL A 13 5.24 -0.33 3.65
C VAL A 13 5.88 -1.43 2.81
N ASN A 14 5.80 -2.67 3.28
CA ASN A 14 6.18 -3.82 2.47
C ASN A 14 5.14 -4.00 1.35
N PRO A 15 5.53 -4.01 0.06
CA PRO A 15 4.59 -4.10 -1.06
C PRO A 15 3.80 -5.42 -1.13
N LYS A 16 4.21 -6.46 -0.39
CA LYS A 16 3.45 -7.72 -0.22
C LYS A 16 2.77 -7.83 1.15
N GLY A 17 2.95 -6.84 2.03
CA GLY A 17 2.40 -6.85 3.37
C GLY A 17 0.94 -6.42 3.42
N SER A 18 0.23 -6.87 4.45
CA SER A 18 -1.17 -6.47 4.70
C SER A 18 -1.34 -4.97 4.88
N SER A 19 -0.31 -4.25 5.32
CA SER A 19 -0.33 -2.79 5.42
C SER A 19 -0.42 -2.10 4.05
N PHE A 20 0.28 -2.60 3.03
CA PHE A 20 0.18 -2.07 1.66
C PHE A 20 -1.23 -2.29 1.11
N ILE A 21 -1.77 -3.50 1.27
CA ILE A 21 -3.12 -3.84 0.82
C ILE A 21 -4.17 -2.93 1.48
N ARG A 22 -4.12 -2.81 2.81
CA ARG A 22 -5.04 -1.95 3.57
C ARG A 22 -4.90 -0.48 3.23
N TYR A 23 -3.69 -0.01 2.92
CA TYR A 23 -3.46 1.37 2.48
C TYR A 23 -4.17 1.63 1.15
N VAL A 24 -3.98 0.74 0.17
CA VAL A 24 -4.64 0.88 -1.14
C VAL A 24 -6.16 0.82 -0.98
N TRP A 25 -6.69 -0.12 -0.21
CA TRP A 25 -8.12 -0.20 0.05
C TRP A 25 -8.64 1.08 0.70
N GLY A 26 -8.03 1.54 1.79
CA GLY A 26 -8.44 2.77 2.46
C GLY A 26 -8.45 3.98 1.52
N ALA A 27 -7.42 4.13 0.69
CA ALA A 27 -7.31 5.24 -0.25
C ALA A 27 -8.31 5.16 -1.41
N VAL A 28 -8.57 3.95 -1.95
CA VAL A 28 -9.60 3.74 -2.97
C VAL A 28 -10.99 3.98 -2.39
N GLY A 29 -11.30 3.35 -1.25
CA GLY A 29 -12.61 3.46 -0.60
C GLY A 29 -12.98 4.87 -0.15
N ALA A 30 -11.99 5.68 0.25
CA ALA A 30 -12.20 7.08 0.60
C ALA A 30 -12.59 7.94 -0.60
N ARG A 31 -12.27 7.52 -1.84
CA ARG A 31 -12.59 8.26 -3.07
C ARG A 31 -13.79 7.69 -3.81
N ASN A 32 -13.83 6.37 -3.93
CA ASN A 32 -14.95 5.65 -4.49
C ASN A 32 -15.22 4.39 -3.67
N ARG A 33 -16.20 4.48 -2.77
CA ARG A 33 -16.59 3.39 -1.89
C ARG A 33 -17.22 2.22 -2.65
N ALA A 34 -17.89 2.48 -3.79
CA ALA A 34 -18.54 1.44 -4.59
C ALA A 34 -17.52 0.45 -5.16
N VAL A 35 -16.34 0.91 -5.57
CA VAL A 35 -15.23 0.04 -6.02
C VAL A 35 -14.89 -1.02 -4.96
N LEU A 36 -14.84 -0.64 -3.68
CA LEU A 36 -14.58 -1.59 -2.58
C LEU A 36 -15.76 -2.49 -2.24
N GLN A 37 -16.99 -2.04 -2.46
CA GLN A 37 -18.19 -2.79 -2.08
C GLN A 37 -18.58 -3.80 -3.16
N GLU A 38 -18.39 -3.44 -4.42
CA GLU A 38 -18.88 -4.20 -5.58
C GLU A 38 -17.75 -4.94 -6.31
N HIS A 39 -16.51 -4.43 -6.24
CA HIS A 39 -15.36 -4.93 -7.01
C HIS A 39 -14.11 -5.15 -6.16
N LYS A 40 -14.31 -5.58 -4.91
CA LYS A 40 -13.22 -5.81 -3.96
C LYS A 40 -12.23 -6.86 -4.47
N GLU A 41 -12.74 -7.94 -5.04
CA GLU A 41 -11.93 -9.08 -5.49
C GLU A 41 -10.99 -8.66 -6.63
N GLU A 42 -11.49 -7.92 -7.61
CA GLU A 42 -10.64 -7.44 -8.71
C GLU A 42 -9.63 -6.39 -8.24
N LEU A 43 -10.02 -5.51 -7.31
CA LEU A 43 -9.06 -4.60 -6.70
C LEU A 43 -7.97 -5.37 -5.94
N GLU A 44 -8.35 -6.37 -5.16
CA GLU A 44 -7.42 -7.20 -4.39
C GLU A 44 -6.45 -7.93 -5.33
N GLU A 45 -6.95 -8.53 -6.41
CA GLU A 45 -6.12 -9.19 -7.41
C GLU A 45 -5.10 -8.21 -8.02
N LEU A 46 -5.53 -7.01 -8.42
CA LEU A 46 -4.65 -5.97 -8.95
C LEU A 46 -3.59 -5.55 -7.92
N VAL A 47 -3.99 -5.35 -6.66
CA VAL A 47 -3.09 -4.97 -5.56
C VAL A 47 -2.05 -6.05 -5.28
N GLN A 48 -2.45 -7.32 -5.28
CA GLN A 48 -1.53 -8.44 -5.08
C GLN A 48 -0.53 -8.55 -6.25
N ARG A 49 -1.00 -8.39 -7.49
CA ARG A 49 -0.17 -8.43 -8.72
C ARG A 49 0.84 -7.29 -8.75
N ILE A 50 0.45 -6.06 -8.44
CA ILE A 50 1.40 -4.93 -8.41
C ILE A 50 2.38 -5.06 -7.26
N GLY A 51 1.92 -5.50 -6.08
CA GLY A 51 2.78 -5.75 -4.93
C GLY A 51 3.85 -6.79 -5.23
N LEU A 52 3.50 -7.86 -5.95
CA LEU A 52 4.45 -8.87 -6.42
C LEU A 52 5.41 -8.30 -7.46
N SER A 53 4.89 -7.58 -8.46
CA SER A 53 5.71 -6.96 -9.51
C SER A 53 6.74 -5.98 -8.95
N ILE A 54 6.38 -5.21 -7.91
CA ILE A 54 7.31 -4.32 -7.21
C ILE A 54 8.35 -5.15 -6.46
N LYS A 55 7.94 -6.16 -5.68
CA LYS A 55 8.87 -7.04 -4.93
C LYS A 55 9.88 -7.69 -5.86
N ASP A 56 9.44 -8.21 -7.00
CA ASP A 56 10.33 -8.92 -7.94
C ASP A 56 11.39 -7.99 -8.55
N ARG A 57 11.09 -6.69 -8.64
CA ARG A 57 12.05 -5.67 -9.13
C ARG A 57 13.00 -5.18 -8.05
N ILE A 58 12.52 -4.99 -6.83
CA ILE A 58 13.32 -4.36 -5.76
C ILE A 58 13.99 -5.40 -4.85
N GLY A 59 13.52 -6.64 -4.82
CA GLY A 59 13.97 -7.69 -3.90
C GLY A 59 13.15 -7.76 -2.61
N SER A 60 13.37 -8.83 -1.85
CA SER A 60 12.72 -9.07 -0.56
C SER A 60 13.23 -8.10 0.53
N ASN A 61 12.46 -7.98 1.63
CA ASN A 61 12.81 -7.19 2.82
C ASN A 61 13.00 -5.67 2.59
N LYS A 62 12.37 -5.12 1.54
CA LYS A 62 12.34 -3.68 1.29
C LYS A 62 10.95 -3.11 1.53
N LEU A 63 10.91 -1.85 1.97
CA LEU A 63 9.69 -1.07 2.09
C LEU A 63 9.65 -0.03 0.96
N ILE A 64 8.45 0.45 0.64
CA ILE A 64 8.24 1.45 -0.40
C ILE A 64 7.39 2.62 0.09
N THR A 65 7.65 3.80 -0.46
CA THR A 65 6.71 4.92 -0.57
C THR A 65 6.57 5.29 -2.05
N GLY A 66 5.58 6.12 -2.37
CA GLY A 66 5.39 6.63 -3.73
C GLY A 66 3.93 6.63 -4.18
N LYS A 67 3.71 6.89 -5.47
CA LYS A 67 2.37 7.13 -6.01
C LYS A 67 1.74 5.86 -6.57
N ILE A 68 0.49 5.61 -6.20
CA ILE A 68 -0.35 4.57 -6.77
C ILE A 68 -1.49 5.21 -7.57
N VAL A 69 -1.76 4.63 -8.74
CA VAL A 69 -2.82 5.05 -9.65
C VAL A 69 -3.68 3.84 -9.96
N VAL A 70 -4.99 3.92 -9.68
CA VAL A 70 -5.98 2.90 -10.05
C VAL A 70 -6.89 3.46 -11.13
N TYR A 71 -6.95 2.76 -12.25
CA TYR A 71 -7.85 3.06 -13.36
C TYR A 71 -9.12 2.25 -13.20
N VAL A 72 -10.26 2.92 -13.29
CA VAL A 72 -11.58 2.32 -13.10
C VAL A 72 -12.42 2.61 -14.33
N GLU A 73 -13.05 1.56 -14.86
CA GLU A 73 -13.94 1.62 -16.02
C GLU A 73 -15.29 1.04 -15.64
N ASN A 74 -16.34 1.83 -15.82
CA ASN A 74 -17.72 1.46 -15.46
C ASN A 74 -17.84 0.94 -14.02
N GLY A 75 -17.16 1.60 -13.07
CA GLY A 75 -17.14 1.22 -11.66
C GLY A 75 -16.15 0.10 -11.30
N LYS A 76 -15.64 -0.65 -12.28
CA LYS A 76 -14.72 -1.77 -12.06
C LYS A 76 -13.25 -1.34 -12.15
N PRO A 77 -12.39 -1.69 -11.19
CA PRO A 77 -10.95 -1.44 -11.29
C PRO A 77 -10.35 -2.38 -12.35
N VAL A 78 -9.68 -1.81 -13.35
CA VAL A 78 -9.15 -2.57 -14.51
C VAL A 78 -7.62 -2.56 -14.57
N ARG A 79 -6.97 -1.57 -13.93
CA ARG A 79 -5.51 -1.45 -13.94
C ARG A 79 -5.02 -0.70 -12.71
N ILE A 80 -3.85 -1.09 -12.23
CA ILE A 80 -3.11 -0.39 -11.17
C ILE A 80 -1.68 -0.11 -11.63
N VAL A 81 -1.14 1.05 -11.28
CA VAL A 81 0.23 1.47 -11.61
C VAL A 81 0.89 2.08 -10.37
N ALA A 82 2.16 1.76 -10.17
CA ALA A 82 3.05 2.42 -9.21
C ALA A 82 3.98 3.38 -9.97
N LYS A 83 4.11 4.61 -9.49
CA LYS A 83 4.96 5.67 -10.04
C LYS A 83 5.81 6.27 -8.91
N ASP A 84 6.97 6.81 -9.27
CA ASP A 84 7.84 7.58 -8.37
C ASP A 84 8.15 6.83 -7.06
N ILE A 85 8.44 5.53 -7.18
CA ILE A 85 8.66 4.65 -6.03
C ILE A 85 10.01 4.94 -5.39
N GLN A 86 9.99 5.31 -4.11
CA GLN A 86 11.17 5.36 -3.26
C GLN A 86 11.29 4.05 -2.49
N ILE A 87 12.53 3.54 -2.42
CA ILE A 87 12.84 2.25 -1.80
C ILE A 87 13.55 2.50 -0.47
N TRP A 88 13.01 1.90 0.58
CA TRP A 88 13.55 1.97 1.94
C TRP A 88 14.06 0.60 2.35
N GLN A 89 15.21 0.57 3.02
CA GLN A 89 15.81 -0.63 3.56
C GLN A 89 16.41 -0.32 4.94
N ALA A 90 16.44 -1.34 5.81
CA ALA A 90 17.12 -1.21 7.09
C ALA A 90 18.62 -0.97 6.83
N THR A 91 19.18 0.04 7.49
CA THR A 91 20.62 0.32 7.47
C THR A 91 21.35 -0.32 8.65
N SER A 92 20.62 -0.64 9.71
CA SER A 92 21.13 -1.23 10.95
C SER A 92 20.00 -1.93 11.70
N THR A 93 20.36 -2.86 12.57
CA THR A 93 19.46 -3.53 13.50
C THR A 93 19.86 -3.15 14.92
N LEU A 94 18.88 -2.82 15.77
CA LEU A 94 19.08 -2.71 17.20
C LEU A 94 18.68 -4.04 17.85
N GLU A 95 19.65 -4.73 18.43
CA GLU A 95 19.42 -5.98 19.15
C GLU A 95 19.18 -5.71 20.64
N GLY A 96 18.38 -6.56 21.28
CA GLY A 96 18.03 -6.44 22.69
C GLY A 96 16.69 -5.73 22.94
N GLU A 97 16.32 -5.61 24.21
CA GLU A 97 15.09 -4.96 24.64
C GLU A 97 15.32 -3.45 24.81
N VAL A 98 14.37 -2.65 24.31
CA VAL A 98 14.25 -1.22 24.63
C VAL A 98 12.91 -1.04 25.35
N SER A 99 12.93 -0.72 26.63
CA SER A 99 11.74 -0.53 27.46
C SER A 99 11.62 0.91 27.96
N ALA A 100 10.37 1.34 28.21
CA ALA A 100 10.04 2.62 28.82
C ALA A 100 8.76 2.45 29.65
N GLU A 101 8.73 3.07 30.84
CA GLU A 101 7.61 2.97 31.78
C GLU A 101 7.08 4.37 32.11
N LEU A 102 5.76 4.51 32.15
CA LEU A 102 5.11 5.73 32.65
C LEU A 102 5.15 5.71 34.17
N LYS A 103 5.67 6.77 34.80
CA LYS A 103 5.54 6.92 36.25
C LYS A 103 4.10 7.26 36.60
N GLU A 104 3.52 6.54 37.56
CA GLU A 104 2.29 6.97 38.22
C GLU A 104 2.56 8.34 38.89
N GLN A 105 1.80 9.36 38.52
CA GLN A 105 1.71 10.58 39.31
C GLN A 105 0.75 10.28 40.45
N GLY A 106 1.29 10.17 41.67
CA GLY A 106 0.51 10.04 42.90
C GLY A 106 -0.20 11.33 43.29
#